data_AF-A0A837I8L7-F1
#
_entry.id   AF-A0A837I8L7-F1
#
_cell.length_a   1.000
_cell.length_b   1.000
_cell.length_c   1.000
_cell.angle_alpha   90.00
_cell.angle_beta   90.00
_cell.angle_gamma   90.00
#
_symmetry.space_group_name_H-M   'P 1'
#
loop_
_entity.id
_entity.type
_entity.pdbx_description
1 polymer ?
#
loop_
_entity_poly.entity_id
_entity_poly.type
_entity_poly.pdbx_seq_one_letter_code
_entity_poly.pdbx_strand_id
1 'polypeptide(L)'
;MTYGPFQTKEGGDIIAKFTKDELLPLTAQIETLAIQVSQFRVGFWGSFLRYKFARLEDLYKDISVKFINAYHKWNTPDILFKELNTNPKDNSNFGGVMADYFQSQQAVMWHFNEGFRLLSYIDRILTEQSTAAYNRISISLALLAIAISIIINLKWFPIL
;
A
#
# COMPACT_ATOMS: atom_id res chain seq x y z
N MET A 1 5.22 17.96 41.07
CA MET A 1 5.21 16.51 40.79
C MET A 1 6.48 16.18 40.04
N THR A 2 7.46 15.62 40.74
CA THR A 2 8.78 15.28 40.20
C THR A 2 8.70 13.92 39.52
N TYR A 3 8.71 13.90 38.20
CA TYR A 3 8.93 12.68 37.43
C TYR A 3 10.39 12.24 37.68
N GLY A 4 10.58 11.04 38.21
CA GLY A 4 11.91 10.44 38.37
C GLY A 4 12.61 10.29 37.01
N PRO A 5 13.94 10.08 36.99
CA PRO A 5 14.68 10.00 35.75
C PRO A 5 14.29 8.70 35.03
N PHE A 6 13.46 8.79 33.99
CA PHE A 6 13.21 7.67 33.10
C PHE A 6 14.49 7.41 32.29
N GLN A 7 15.32 6.50 32.79
CA GLN A 7 16.38 5.87 32.02
C GLN A 7 15.79 4.64 31.32
N THR A 8 15.26 4.79 30.10
CA THR A 8 15.10 3.64 29.21
C THR A 8 15.53 4.02 27.80
N LYS A 9 16.79 3.74 27.48
CA LYS A 9 17.31 3.85 26.10
C LYS A 9 16.81 2.70 25.22
N GLU A 10 16.54 1.53 25.81
CA GLU A 10 16.30 0.29 25.08
C GLU A 10 14.96 0.25 24.34
N GLY A 11 13.87 0.73 24.96
CA GLY A 11 12.56 0.84 24.30
C GLY A 11 12.60 1.81 23.13
N GLY A 12 13.16 3.00 23.37
CA GLY A 12 13.43 4.00 22.33
C GLY A 12 14.30 3.50 21.18
N ASP A 13 15.35 2.72 21.46
CA ASP A 13 16.25 2.16 20.44
C ASP A 13 15.52 1.15 19.54
N ILE A 14 14.64 0.30 20.09
CA ILE A 14 13.82 -0.64 19.31
C ILE A 14 12.80 0.10 18.45
N ILE A 15 12.15 1.12 19.00
CA ILE A 15 11.21 1.96 18.25
C ILE A 15 11.94 2.70 17.13
N ALA A 16 13.13 3.23 17.38
CA ALA A 16 13.94 3.90 16.39
C ALA A 16 14.39 2.95 15.28
N LYS A 17 14.84 1.73 15.65
CA LYS A 17 15.21 0.67 14.71
C LYS A 17 14.02 0.26 13.85
N PHE A 18 12.87 -0.02 14.45
CA PHE A 18 11.62 -0.32 13.74
C PHE A 18 11.25 0.80 12.76
N THR A 19 11.28 2.05 13.22
CA THR A 19 10.91 3.20 12.39
C THR A 19 11.86 3.35 11.20
N LYS A 20 13.17 3.25 11.44
CA LYS A 20 14.20 3.45 10.43
C LYS A 20 14.32 2.29 9.45
N ASP A 21 14.28 1.06 9.93
CA ASP A 21 14.63 -0.13 9.14
C ASP A 21 13.40 -0.79 8.52
N GLU A 22 12.20 -0.62 9.11
CA GLU A 22 10.96 -1.21 8.61
C GLU A 22 10.00 -0.15 8.06
N LEU A 23 9.62 0.85 8.87
CA LEU A 23 8.54 1.78 8.51
C LEU A 23 8.91 2.77 7.41
N LEU A 24 10.00 3.52 7.57
CA LEU A 24 10.42 4.54 6.61
C LEU A 24 10.69 3.97 5.21
N PRO A 25 11.41 2.84 5.05
CA PRO A 25 11.62 2.23 3.74
C PRO A 25 10.32 1.79 3.07
N LEU A 26 9.34 1.30 3.85
CA LEU A 26 8.02 0.94 3.31
C LEU A 26 7.25 2.19 2.87
N THR A 27 7.25 3.26 3.67
CA THR A 27 6.59 4.52 3.27
C THR A 27 7.21 5.12 2.00
N ALA A 28 8.53 5.08 1.85
CA ALA A 28 9.21 5.55 0.64
C ALA A 28 8.87 4.71 -0.59
N GLN A 29 8.72 3.39 -0.43
CA GLN A 29 8.26 2.51 -1.50
C GLN A 29 6.81 2.81 -1.92
N ILE A 30 5.92 3.07 -0.94
CA ILE A 30 4.54 3.49 -1.19
C ILE A 30 4.50 4.82 -1.95
N GLU A 31 5.29 5.81 -1.53
CA GLU A 31 5.37 7.11 -2.21
C GLU A 31 5.88 6.96 -3.65
N THR A 32 6.93 6.17 -3.84
CA THR A 32 7.46 5.85 -5.16
C THR A 32 6.38 5.21 -6.05
N LEU A 33 5.61 4.27 -5.49
CA LEU A 33 4.52 3.63 -6.20
C LEU A 33 3.39 4.62 -6.53
N ALA A 34 3.03 5.50 -5.60
CA ALA A 34 2.04 6.56 -5.83
C ALA A 34 2.44 7.48 -6.98
N ILE A 35 3.73 7.85 -7.06
CA ILE A 35 4.28 8.62 -8.17
C ILE A 35 4.15 7.83 -9.49
N GLN A 36 4.57 6.57 -9.51
CA GLN A 36 4.48 5.73 -10.72
C GLN A 36 3.04 5.56 -11.23
N VAL A 37 2.10 5.38 -10.30
CA VAL A 37 0.67 5.23 -10.60
C VAL A 37 0.07 6.56 -11.07
N SER A 38 0.46 7.70 -10.49
CA SER A 38 0.02 9.02 -10.94
C SER A 38 0.51 9.38 -12.35
N GLN A 39 1.70 8.90 -12.73
CA GLN A 39 2.28 9.09 -14.07
C GLN A 39 1.68 8.13 -15.10
N PHE A 40 0.91 7.15 -14.67
CA PHE A 40 0.26 6.18 -15.55
C PHE A 40 -0.94 6.82 -16.26
N ARG A 41 -0.66 7.58 -17.33
CA ARG A 41 -1.70 8.08 -18.24
C ARG A 41 -2.05 7.00 -19.26
N VAL A 42 -3.31 6.61 -19.31
CA VAL A 42 -3.79 5.55 -20.22
C VAL A 42 -3.96 6.09 -21.64
N GLY A 43 -2.85 6.12 -22.38
CA GLY A 43 -2.85 6.30 -23.83
C GLY A 43 -3.45 5.10 -24.60
N PHE A 44 -3.44 5.18 -25.93
CA PHE A 44 -4.06 4.22 -26.85
C PHE A 44 -3.31 2.88 -27.01
N TRP A 45 -2.18 2.67 -26.32
CA TRP A 45 -1.29 1.51 -26.51
C TRP A 45 -1.66 0.35 -25.55
N GLY A 46 -2.67 -0.44 -25.92
CA GLY A 46 -3.34 -1.42 -25.05
C GLY A 46 -2.47 -2.53 -24.44
N SER A 47 -1.49 -3.09 -25.17
CA SER A 47 -0.71 -4.23 -24.64
C SER A 47 0.43 -3.83 -23.70
N PHE A 48 1.18 -2.77 -24.00
CA PHE A 48 2.27 -2.29 -23.14
C PHE A 48 1.71 -1.71 -21.83
N LEU A 49 0.54 -1.07 -21.89
CA LEU A 49 -0.15 -0.55 -20.72
C LEU A 49 -0.68 -1.67 -19.82
N ARG A 50 -1.20 -2.78 -20.36
CA ARG A 50 -1.68 -3.91 -19.54
C ARG A 50 -0.57 -4.58 -18.72
N TYR A 51 0.59 -4.85 -19.32
CA TYR A 51 1.72 -5.45 -18.60
C TYR A 51 2.25 -4.55 -17.50
N LYS A 52 2.42 -3.26 -17.80
CA LYS A 52 2.87 -2.26 -16.82
C LYS A 52 1.84 -2.08 -15.70
N PHE A 53 0.55 -2.15 -16.01
CA PHE A 53 -0.54 -2.10 -15.02
C PHE A 53 -0.53 -3.30 -14.08
N ALA A 54 -0.46 -4.53 -14.61
CA ALA A 54 -0.40 -5.74 -13.79
C ALA A 54 0.81 -5.74 -12.84
N ARG A 55 1.97 -5.29 -13.33
CA ARG A 55 3.17 -5.13 -12.49
C ARG A 55 2.97 -4.12 -11.35
N LEU A 56 2.28 -3.00 -11.61
CA LEU A 56 1.98 -2.01 -10.57
C LEU A 56 1.01 -2.57 -9.53
N GLU A 57 0.04 -3.38 -9.96
CA GLU A 57 -0.90 -4.06 -9.07
C GLU A 57 -0.21 -5.10 -8.16
N ASP A 58 0.72 -5.87 -8.71
CA ASP A 58 1.50 -6.84 -7.93
C ASP A 58 2.42 -6.14 -6.91
N LEU A 59 3.08 -5.06 -7.32
CA LEU A 59 3.90 -4.23 -6.41
C LEU A 59 3.04 -3.61 -5.30
N TYR A 60 1.85 -3.11 -5.64
CA TYR A 60 0.89 -2.60 -4.66
C TYR A 60 0.50 -3.66 -3.64
N LYS A 61 0.15 -4.87 -4.08
CA LYS A 61 -0.24 -5.98 -3.19
C LYS A 61 0.90 -6.35 -2.23
N ASP A 62 2.12 -6.53 -2.74
CA ASP A 62 3.28 -6.90 -1.93
C ASP A 62 3.62 -5.82 -0.87
N ILE A 63 3.69 -4.55 -1.30
CA ILE A 63 4.00 -3.44 -0.40
C ILE A 63 2.88 -3.26 0.64
N SER A 64 1.61 -3.41 0.25
CA SER A 64 0.46 -3.29 1.18
C SER A 64 0.51 -4.35 2.28
N VAL A 65 0.80 -5.60 1.93
CA VAL A 65 0.91 -6.69 2.92
C VAL A 65 2.06 -6.41 3.90
N LYS A 66 3.23 -6.00 3.40
CA LYS A 66 4.37 -5.65 4.25
C LYS A 66 4.06 -4.47 5.17
N PHE A 67 3.39 -3.45 4.66
CA PHE A 67 3.00 -2.27 5.43
C PHE A 67 1.96 -2.59 6.51
N ILE A 68 0.96 -3.40 6.20
CA ILE A 68 -0.05 -3.86 7.17
C ILE A 68 0.61 -4.73 8.25
N ASN A 69 1.58 -5.58 7.88
CA ASN A 69 2.32 -6.37 8.86
C ASN A 69 3.15 -5.49 9.82
N ALA A 70 3.81 -4.45 9.30
CA ALA A 70 4.51 -3.46 10.13
C ALA A 70 3.53 -2.72 11.06
N TYR A 71 2.34 -2.34 10.56
CA TYR A 71 1.29 -1.74 11.38
C TYR A 71 0.79 -2.68 12.48
N HIS A 72 0.57 -3.97 12.16
CA HIS A 72 0.17 -4.96 13.15
C HIS A 72 1.25 -5.16 14.22
N LYS A 73 2.52 -5.23 13.81
CA LYS A 73 3.67 -5.32 14.72
C LYS A 73 3.72 -4.11 15.66
N TRP A 74 3.53 -2.90 15.14
CA TRP A 74 3.47 -1.68 15.97
C TRP A 74 2.34 -1.73 17.00
N ASN A 75 1.13 -2.12 16.59
CA ASN A 75 -0.03 -2.17 17.49
C ASN A 75 -0.05 -3.38 18.43
N THR A 76 0.96 -4.27 18.32
CA THR A 76 1.12 -5.41 19.22
C THR A 76 2.46 -5.28 19.95
N PRO A 77 2.51 -4.55 21.09
CA PRO A 77 3.76 -4.28 21.80
C PRO A 77 4.56 -5.55 22.13
N ASP A 78 3.89 -6.66 22.44
CA ASP A 78 4.53 -7.95 22.71
C ASP A 78 5.34 -8.49 21.51
N ILE A 79 4.90 -8.19 20.27
CA ILE A 79 5.62 -8.56 19.05
C ILE A 79 6.74 -7.55 18.78
N LEU A 80 6.48 -6.26 18.97
CA LEU A 80 7.46 -5.19 18.75
C LEU A 80 8.68 -5.35 19.67
N PHE A 81 8.44 -5.69 20.93
CA PHE A 81 9.44 -5.81 21.98
C PHE A 81 9.86 -7.25 22.26
N LYS A 82 9.52 -8.21 21.40
CA LYS A 82 9.83 -9.64 21.58
C LYS A 82 11.33 -9.92 21.77
N GLU A 83 12.20 -9.08 21.20
CA GLU A 83 13.66 -9.20 21.30
C GLU A 83 14.22 -8.67 22.63
N LEU A 84 13.44 -7.91 23.40
CA LEU A 84 13.82 -7.57 24.78
C LEU A 84 13.68 -8.84 25.61
N ASN A 85 14.83 -9.34 26.08
CA ASN A 85 14.87 -10.41 27.06
C ASN A 85 14.50 -9.84 28.44
N THR A 86 13.28 -9.32 28.57
CA THR A 86 12.74 -8.79 29.81
C THR A 86 12.44 -9.97 30.72
N ASN A 87 13.38 -10.26 31.61
CA ASN A 87 13.13 -11.19 32.69
C ASN A 87 11.92 -10.64 33.48
N PRO A 88 10.80 -11.37 33.59
CA PRO A 88 9.53 -10.82 34.14
C PRO A 88 9.60 -10.41 35.62
N LYS A 89 10.78 -10.55 36.26
CA LYS A 89 11.07 -10.05 37.61
C LYS A 89 11.53 -8.59 37.63
N ASP A 90 11.95 -8.01 36.49
CA ASP A 90 12.35 -6.60 36.36
C ASP A 90 11.19 -5.72 35.87
N ASN A 91 10.12 -5.63 36.69
CA ASN A 91 8.93 -4.83 36.39
C ASN A 91 9.22 -3.33 36.18
N SER A 92 10.35 -2.81 36.67
CA SER A 92 10.77 -1.42 36.43
C SER A 92 11.17 -1.15 34.98
N ASN A 93 11.74 -2.15 34.29
CA ASN A 93 12.20 -2.00 32.91
C ASN A 93 11.04 -2.02 31.91
N PHE A 94 10.01 -2.83 32.18
CA PHE A 94 8.82 -2.89 31.34
C PHE A 94 8.00 -1.59 31.38
N GLY A 95 7.91 -0.94 32.54
CA GLY A 95 7.23 0.35 32.70
C GLY A 95 7.88 1.48 31.89
N GLY A 96 9.22 1.50 31.81
CA GLY A 96 9.95 2.48 30.97
C GLY A 96 9.80 2.22 29.48
N VAL A 97 9.90 0.96 29.04
CA VAL A 97 9.68 0.57 27.63
C VAL A 97 8.28 0.94 27.14
N MET A 98 7.25 0.73 27.97
CA MET A 98 5.89 1.13 27.62
C MET A 98 5.71 2.65 27.63
N ALA A 99 6.40 3.38 28.52
CA ALA A 99 6.40 4.85 28.48
C ALA A 99 6.99 5.38 27.16
N ASP A 100 8.10 4.81 26.69
CA ASP A 100 8.71 5.17 25.40
C ASP A 100 7.77 4.86 24.21
N TYR A 101 7.07 3.73 24.26
CA TYR A 101 6.06 3.36 23.27
C TYR A 101 4.91 4.37 23.22
N PHE A 102 4.33 4.76 24.36
CA PHE A 102 3.25 5.74 24.39
C PHE A 102 3.71 7.14 23.98
N GLN A 103 4.94 7.54 24.32
CA GLN A 103 5.49 8.84 23.91
C GLN A 103 5.72 8.92 22.39
N SER A 104 6.14 7.83 21.77
CA SER A 104 6.41 7.76 20.32
C SER A 104 5.16 7.45 19.47
N GLN A 105 4.06 7.04 20.09
CA GLN A 105 2.83 6.61 19.41
C GLN A 105 2.33 7.62 18.39
N GLN A 106 2.29 8.91 18.76
CA GLN A 106 1.77 9.94 17.85
C GLN A 106 2.65 10.11 16.60
N ALA A 107 3.97 10.13 16.77
CA ALA A 107 4.92 10.33 15.68
C ALA A 107 4.91 9.15 14.70
N VAL A 108 4.95 7.92 15.24
CA VAL A 108 4.92 6.71 14.41
C VAL A 108 3.57 6.54 13.71
N MET A 109 2.46 6.85 14.40
CA MET A 109 1.12 6.78 13.80
C MET A 109 0.92 7.79 12.67
N TRP A 110 1.60 8.94 12.71
CA TRP A 110 1.57 9.89 11.59
C TRP A 110 2.09 9.26 10.28
N HIS A 111 3.21 8.53 10.35
CA HIS A 111 3.75 7.81 9.19
C HIS A 111 2.82 6.71 8.69
N PHE A 112 2.15 6.00 9.61
CA PHE A 112 1.15 5.00 9.23
C PHE A 112 -0.06 5.63 8.52
N ASN A 113 -0.59 6.72 9.06
CA ASN A 113 -1.71 7.44 8.47
C ASN A 113 -1.37 7.95 7.06
N GLU A 114 -0.17 8.49 6.89
CA GLU A 114 0.30 8.95 5.59
C GLU A 114 0.46 7.80 4.59
N GLY A 115 1.05 6.67 5.03
CA GLY A 115 1.14 5.48 4.18
C GLY A 115 -0.23 4.93 3.79
N PHE A 116 -1.21 4.85 4.70
CA PHE A 116 -2.58 4.44 4.38
C PHE A 116 -3.27 5.40 3.41
N ARG A 117 -3.06 6.71 3.57
CA ARG A 117 -3.58 7.73 2.64
C ARG A 117 -3.06 7.50 1.23
N LEU A 118 -1.76 7.23 1.08
CA LEU A 118 -1.14 6.95 -0.21
C LEU A 118 -1.58 5.59 -0.80
N LEU A 119 -1.70 4.55 0.03
CA LEU A 119 -2.22 3.24 -0.42
C LEU A 119 -3.67 3.36 -0.93
N SER A 120 -4.53 4.10 -0.24
CA SER A 120 -5.91 4.37 -0.69
C SER A 120 -5.94 5.15 -2.01
N TYR A 121 -5.04 6.11 -2.17
CA TYR A 121 -4.87 6.84 -3.44
C TYR A 121 -4.46 5.90 -4.60
N ILE A 122 -3.50 5.01 -4.35
CA ILE A 122 -3.05 4.01 -5.34
C ILE A 122 -4.20 3.07 -5.70
N ASP A 123 -4.90 2.52 -4.71
CA ASP A 123 -6.03 1.60 -4.88
C ASP A 123 -7.13 2.20 -5.76
N ARG A 124 -7.49 3.46 -5.49
CA ARG A 124 -8.48 4.17 -6.29
C ARG A 124 -8.06 4.29 -7.74
N ILE A 125 -6.82 4.69 -8.01
CA ILE A 125 -6.34 4.83 -9.39
C ILE A 125 -6.29 3.48 -10.08
N LEU A 126 -5.76 2.44 -9.43
CA LEU A 126 -5.71 1.11 -10.01
C LEU A 126 -7.12 0.62 -10.37
N THR A 127 -8.09 0.83 -9.48
CA THR A 127 -9.50 0.48 -9.73
C THR A 127 -10.11 1.25 -10.90
N GLU A 128 -9.91 2.57 -10.97
CA GLU A 128 -10.37 3.41 -12.08
C GLU A 128 -9.77 2.95 -13.42
N GLN A 129 -8.47 2.63 -13.43
CA GLN A 129 -7.80 2.18 -14.65
C GLN A 129 -8.24 0.79 -15.11
N SER A 130 -8.46 -0.14 -14.16
CA SER A 130 -8.98 -1.46 -14.50
C SER A 130 -10.37 -1.35 -15.15
N THR A 131 -11.24 -0.51 -14.59
CA THR A 131 -12.60 -0.25 -15.10
C THR A 131 -12.56 0.39 -16.49
N ALA A 132 -11.70 1.39 -16.69
CA ALA A 132 -11.52 2.03 -17.99
C ALA A 132 -11.02 1.04 -19.06
N ALA A 133 -10.11 0.11 -18.70
CA ALA A 133 -9.64 -0.93 -19.60
C ALA A 133 -10.75 -1.90 -20.01
N TYR A 134 -11.59 -2.34 -19.07
CA TYR A 134 -12.75 -3.19 -19.37
C TYR A 134 -13.76 -2.49 -20.26
N ASN A 135 -14.07 -1.21 -19.99
CA ASN A 135 -14.98 -0.43 -20.83
C ASN A 135 -14.47 -0.31 -22.28
N ARG A 136 -13.17 -0.10 -22.48
CA ARG A 136 -12.57 -0.07 -23.83
C ARG A 136 -12.74 -1.41 -24.56
N ILE A 137 -12.51 -2.53 -23.87
CA ILE A 137 -12.69 -3.87 -24.44
C ILE A 137 -14.15 -4.08 -24.84
N SER A 138 -15.09 -3.74 -23.97
CA SER A 138 -16.53 -3.85 -24.26
C SER A 138 -16.94 -3.00 -25.47
N ILE A 139 -16.45 -1.77 -25.59
CA ILE A 139 -16.72 -0.90 -26.75
C ILE A 139 -16.12 -1.50 -28.02
N SER A 140 -14.87 -1.97 -27.99
CA SER A 140 -14.23 -2.60 -29.15
C SER A 140 -14.97 -3.87 -29.60
N LEU A 141 -15.44 -4.68 -28.66
CA LEU A 141 -16.26 -5.86 -28.95
C LEU A 141 -17.62 -5.48 -29.55
N ALA A 142 -18.27 -4.44 -29.02
CA ALA A 142 -19.54 -3.94 -29.55
C ALA A 142 -19.39 -3.43 -30.98
N LEU A 143 -18.33 -2.66 -31.27
CA LEU A 143 -18.03 -2.18 -32.63
C LEU A 143 -17.74 -3.34 -33.59
N LEU A 144 -16.99 -4.36 -33.16
CA LEU A 144 -16.77 -5.57 -33.95
C LEU A 144 -18.08 -6.32 -34.24
N ALA A 145 -18.95 -6.47 -33.24
CA ALA A 145 -20.24 -7.11 -33.41
C ALA A 145 -21.14 -6.35 -34.40
N ILE A 146 -21.18 -5.02 -34.31
CA ILE A 146 -21.90 -4.15 -35.26
C ILE A 146 -21.34 -4.32 -36.67
N ALA A 147 -20.01 -4.28 -36.84
CA ALA A 147 -19.37 -4.44 -38.14
C ALA A 147 -19.68 -5.81 -38.78
N ILE A 148 -19.62 -6.89 -37.99
CA ILE A 148 -19.99 -8.23 -38.45
C ILE A 148 -21.47 -8.27 -38.85
N SER A 149 -22.36 -7.69 -38.04
CA SER A 149 -23.80 -7.63 -38.34
C SER A 149 -24.08 -6.89 -39.65
N ILE A 150 -23.37 -5.78 -39.91
CA ILE A 150 -23.49 -5.02 -41.17
C ILE A 150 -23.02 -5.85 -42.36
N ILE A 151 -21.86 -6.53 -42.24
CA ILE A 151 -21.32 -7.39 -43.31
C ILE A 151 -22.27 -8.54 -43.63
N ILE A 152 -22.86 -9.18 -42.60
CA ILE A 152 -23.84 -10.23 -42.80
C ILE A 152 -25.07 -9.66 -43.51
N ASN A 153 -25.63 -8.53 -43.05
CA ASN A 153 -26.81 -7.93 -43.66
C ASN A 153 -26.58 -7.55 -45.14
N LEU A 154 -25.41 -7.00 -45.48
CA LEU A 154 -25.00 -6.70 -46.86
C LEU A 154 -24.85 -7.95 -47.74
N LYS A 155 -24.41 -9.10 -47.19
CA LYS A 155 -24.34 -10.37 -47.95
C LYS A 155 -25.71 -10.94 -48.30
N TRP A 156 -26.76 -10.59 -47.56
CA TRP A 156 -28.12 -11.08 -47.77
C TRP A 156 -29.00 -10.13 -48.60
N PHE A 157 -28.49 -8.96 -49.00
CA PHE A 157 -29.08 -8.12 -50.05
C PHE A 157 -28.44 -8.46 -51.40
N PRO A 158 -28.98 -9.42 -52.19
CA PRO A 158 -28.61 -9.52 -53.58
C PRO A 158 -29.07 -8.22 -54.26
N ILE A 159 -28.14 -7.63 -55.02
CA ILE A 159 -28.40 -6.51 -55.92
C ILE A 159 -29.62 -6.87 -56.77
N LEU A 160 -30.74 -6.18 -56.52
CA LEU A 160 -31.95 -6.15 -57.35
C LEU A 160 -31.72 -5.17 -58.51
#